data_AF-A0A849FW45-F1
#
_entry.id   AF-A0A849FW45-F1
#
_cell.length_a   1.000
_cell.length_b   1.000
_cell.length_c   1.000
_cell.angle_alpha   90.00
_cell.angle_beta   90.00
_cell.angle_gamma   90.00
#
_symmetry.space_group_name_H-M   'P 1'
#
loop_
_entity.id
_entity.type
_entity.pdbx_description
1 polymer ?
#
loop_
_entity_poly.entity_id
_entity_poly.type
_entity_poly.pdbx_seq_one_letter_code
_entity_poly.pdbx_strand_id
1 'polypeptide(L)'
;MKHLVLTTILCLVSLIYYSQDSSQGNLDKFKQLKREAAPYSDEGRIASNQTDLEEFIYDLKNNQLSEFEQSVFNYLFSESRCISGRFLEDALNSSPKDPFLIGEAIEFYGMTEQDASLKRMSEIASKMKLLERDASFYNILGSSLTSRDIIFTNGESDTRPLLLAIARKNIKTRVIRIDWLTDRAYYKSLGESGLVTPSFSKPSQFLSDFIALNPNSTVLISSTLDKEIIQNLNSKLYPDRLALSLVSIPSRVNLDFFEENRENILQSIDELSENALQLNYLPLLLDIHNNSPEGLDSQEKQEIRELVMKILKNNGLEKLISNLLD
;
A
#
# COMPACT_ATOMS: atom_id res chain seq x y z
N MET A 1 -5.11 -43.13 -43.08
CA MET A 1 -5.13 -41.64 -43.05
C MET A 1 -6.01 -41.05 -41.95
N LYS A 2 -7.28 -41.42 -41.79
CA LYS A 2 -8.17 -40.85 -40.76
C LYS A 2 -7.71 -41.07 -39.30
N HIS A 3 -7.07 -42.20 -38.99
CA HIS A 3 -6.54 -42.46 -37.64
C HIS A 3 -5.30 -41.61 -37.30
N LEU A 4 -4.46 -41.26 -38.28
CA LEU A 4 -3.25 -40.48 -38.04
C LEU A 4 -3.58 -39.03 -37.63
N VAL A 5 -4.60 -38.44 -38.26
CA VAL A 5 -5.06 -37.07 -37.98
C VAL A 5 -5.64 -36.96 -36.57
N LEU A 6 -6.39 -37.96 -36.11
CA LEU A 6 -7.00 -37.94 -34.78
C LEU A 6 -5.96 -38.04 -33.67
N THR A 7 -4.90 -38.85 -33.85
CA THR A 7 -3.80 -38.97 -32.88
C THR A 7 -2.97 -37.69 -32.81
N THR A 8 -2.71 -37.03 -33.95
CA THR A 8 -1.99 -35.74 -33.95
C THR A 8 -2.80 -34.64 -33.28
N ILE A 9 -4.12 -34.59 -33.47
CA ILE A 9 -5.00 -33.64 -32.79
C ILE A 9 -5.04 -33.91 -31.28
N LEU A 10 -5.15 -35.18 -30.86
CA LEU A 10 -5.12 -35.55 -29.44
C LEU A 10 -3.78 -35.22 -28.76
N CYS A 11 -2.65 -35.43 -29.44
CA CYS A 11 -1.34 -35.03 -28.93
C CYS A 11 -1.17 -33.50 -28.86
N LEU A 12 -1.72 -32.75 -29.82
CA LEU A 12 -1.72 -31.29 -29.78
C LEU A 12 -2.60 -30.75 -28.65
N VAL A 13 -3.80 -31.32 -28.45
CA VAL A 13 -4.70 -30.93 -27.37
C VAL A 13 -4.09 -31.27 -26.00
N SER A 14 -3.44 -32.43 -25.85
CA SER A 14 -2.78 -32.79 -24.59
C SER A 14 -1.53 -31.96 -24.32
N LEU A 15 -0.75 -31.57 -25.34
CA LEU A 15 0.38 -30.64 -25.20
C LEU A 15 -0.09 -29.23 -24.80
N ILE A 16 -1.20 -28.74 -25.38
CA ILE A 16 -1.80 -27.45 -25.03
C ILE A 16 -2.32 -27.48 -23.58
N TYR A 17 -3.01 -28.56 -23.17
CA TYR A 17 -3.50 -28.71 -21.79
C TYR A 17 -2.35 -28.84 -20.77
N TYR A 18 -1.29 -29.60 -21.08
CA TYR A 18 -0.15 -29.74 -20.16
C TYR A 18 0.61 -28.42 -19.95
N SER A 19 0.70 -27.58 -20.99
CA SER A 19 1.38 -26.28 -20.90
C SER A 19 0.60 -25.24 -20.09
N GLN A 20 -0.75 -25.32 -20.10
CA GLN A 20 -1.58 -24.40 -19.31
C GLN A 20 -1.58 -24.75 -17.82
N ASP A 21 -1.63 -26.04 -17.47
CA ASP A 21 -1.61 -26.50 -16.07
C ASP A 21 -0.28 -26.21 -15.35
N SER A 22 0.87 -26.34 -16.05
CA SER A 22 2.17 -26.03 -15.45
C SER A 22 2.37 -24.52 -15.21
N SER A 23 1.82 -23.69 -16.10
CA SER A 23 1.99 -22.23 -16.02
C SER A 23 1.29 -21.59 -14.81
N GLN A 24 0.11 -22.08 -14.48
CA GLN A 24 -0.64 -21.65 -13.30
C GLN A 24 0.04 -22.13 -12.01
N GLY A 25 0.60 -23.35 -12.03
CA GLY A 25 1.31 -23.93 -10.89
C GLY A 25 2.55 -23.16 -10.45
N ASN A 26 3.36 -22.67 -11.40
CA ASN A 26 4.56 -21.89 -11.08
C ASN A 26 4.22 -20.53 -10.47
N LEU A 27 3.25 -19.81 -11.05
CA LEU A 27 2.83 -18.52 -10.54
C LEU A 27 2.17 -18.64 -9.17
N ASP A 28 1.36 -19.66 -8.94
CA ASP A 28 0.71 -19.88 -7.65
C ASP A 28 1.72 -20.29 -6.57
N LYS A 29 2.70 -21.14 -6.90
CA LYS A 29 3.84 -21.45 -6.02
C LYS A 29 4.68 -20.21 -5.71
N PHE A 30 4.94 -19.36 -6.71
CA PHE A 30 5.63 -18.08 -6.50
C PHE A 30 4.84 -17.19 -5.52
N LYS A 31 3.53 -17.01 -5.76
CA LYS A 31 2.64 -16.20 -4.91
C LYS A 31 2.64 -16.72 -3.48
N GLN A 32 2.63 -18.03 -3.30
CA GLN A 32 2.72 -18.66 -1.98
C GLN A 32 4.06 -18.36 -1.31
N LEU A 33 5.18 -18.67 -1.96
CA LEU A 33 6.52 -18.45 -1.41
C LEU A 33 6.77 -16.97 -1.11
N LYS A 34 6.30 -16.05 -1.96
CA LYS A 34 6.39 -14.60 -1.72
C LYS A 34 5.60 -14.16 -0.48
N ARG A 35 4.44 -14.76 -0.20
CA ARG A 35 3.66 -14.47 1.02
C ARG A 35 4.33 -15.02 2.27
N GLU A 36 5.01 -16.15 2.14
CA GLU A 36 5.67 -16.85 3.24
C GLU A 36 7.07 -16.27 3.53
N ALA A 37 7.74 -15.68 2.54
CA ALA A 37 9.05 -15.07 2.66
C ALA A 37 9.02 -13.84 3.57
N ALA A 38 9.82 -13.89 4.64
CA ALA A 38 10.08 -12.74 5.50
C ALA A 38 11.33 -12.00 5.00
N PRO A 39 11.37 -10.66 5.08
CA PRO A 39 12.61 -9.92 4.81
C PRO A 39 13.72 -10.39 5.77
N TYR A 40 14.98 -10.22 5.35
CA TYR A 40 16.18 -10.53 6.12
C TYR A 40 16.03 -10.15 7.59
N SER A 41 16.45 -11.03 8.50
CA SER A 41 16.41 -10.71 9.94
C SER A 41 17.30 -9.49 10.25
N ASP A 42 17.10 -8.86 11.41
CA ASP A 42 17.92 -7.73 11.92
C ASP A 42 19.44 -8.02 11.94
N GLU A 43 19.83 -9.30 11.84
CA GLU A 43 21.21 -9.77 11.78
C GLU A 43 21.73 -10.00 10.34
N GLY A 44 20.97 -9.63 9.32
CA GLY A 44 21.29 -9.89 7.91
C GLY A 44 21.26 -11.37 7.52
N ARG A 45 20.65 -12.23 8.35
CA ARG A 45 20.50 -13.66 8.03
C ARG A 45 19.29 -13.84 7.12
N ILE A 46 19.52 -14.52 6.00
CA ILE A 46 18.47 -14.97 5.09
C ILE A 46 17.56 -15.91 5.90
N ALA A 47 16.31 -15.51 6.08
CA ALA A 47 15.32 -16.40 6.69
C ALA A 47 15.13 -17.62 5.76
N SER A 48 14.95 -18.83 6.29
CA SER A 48 14.96 -20.05 5.45
C SER A 48 13.93 -20.03 4.32
N ASN A 49 12.79 -19.40 4.56
CA ASN A 49 11.72 -19.11 3.60
C ASN A 49 12.13 -18.17 2.45
N GLN A 50 13.12 -17.29 2.66
CA GLN A 50 13.69 -16.43 1.62
C GLN A 50 14.63 -17.24 0.71
N THR A 51 15.37 -18.22 1.26
CA THR A 51 16.19 -19.14 0.45
C THR A 51 15.32 -19.99 -0.48
N ASP A 52 14.20 -20.52 0.01
CA ASP A 52 13.26 -21.30 -0.81
C ASP A 52 12.69 -20.48 -1.98
N LEU A 53 12.40 -19.19 -1.73
CA LEU A 53 12.00 -18.27 -2.77
C LEU A 53 13.14 -18.05 -3.78
N GLU A 54 14.37 -17.79 -3.31
CA GLU A 54 15.54 -17.57 -4.18
C GLU A 54 15.89 -18.80 -5.04
N GLU A 55 15.84 -20.02 -4.48
CA GLU A 55 16.03 -21.27 -5.21
C GLU A 55 14.94 -21.46 -6.26
N PHE A 56 13.68 -21.22 -5.91
CA PHE A 56 12.59 -21.31 -6.87
C PHE A 56 12.75 -20.31 -8.02
N ILE A 57 13.21 -19.08 -7.74
CA ILE A 57 13.53 -18.08 -8.76
C ILE A 57 14.65 -18.56 -9.68
N TYR A 58 15.69 -19.18 -9.11
CA TYR A 58 16.79 -19.75 -9.88
C TYR A 58 16.30 -20.87 -10.82
N ASP A 59 15.44 -21.76 -10.34
CA ASP A 59 14.85 -22.82 -11.16
C ASP A 59 13.99 -22.25 -12.30
N LEU A 60 13.18 -21.23 -12.03
CA LEU A 60 12.35 -20.59 -13.06
C LEU A 60 13.20 -19.98 -14.18
N LYS A 61 14.34 -19.36 -13.85
CA LYS A 61 15.27 -18.79 -14.84
C LYS A 61 15.90 -19.84 -15.77
N ASN A 62 15.99 -21.10 -15.33
CA ASN A 62 16.62 -22.18 -16.09
C ASN A 62 15.62 -23.08 -16.84
N ASN A 63 14.32 -22.85 -16.70
CA ASN A 63 13.26 -23.65 -17.33
C ASN A 63 12.61 -22.92 -18.52
N GLN A 64 11.96 -23.67 -19.42
CA GLN A 64 11.16 -23.10 -20.51
C GLN A 64 9.82 -22.60 -19.96
N LEU A 65 9.75 -21.32 -19.63
CA LEU A 65 8.55 -20.62 -19.19
C LEU A 65 7.67 -20.20 -20.37
N SER A 66 6.36 -20.13 -20.20
CA SER A 66 5.46 -19.49 -21.16
C SER A 66 5.76 -17.99 -21.30
N GLU A 67 5.37 -17.36 -22.41
CA GLU A 67 5.56 -15.90 -22.61
C GLU A 67 4.92 -15.06 -21.49
N PHE A 68 3.76 -15.50 -21.00
CA PHE A 68 3.10 -14.89 -19.85
C PHE A 68 3.95 -14.99 -18.58
N GLU A 69 4.40 -16.20 -18.22
CA GLU A 69 5.26 -16.41 -17.05
C GLU A 69 6.58 -15.63 -17.16
N GLN A 70 7.21 -15.63 -18.34
CA GLN A 70 8.42 -14.85 -18.57
C GLN A 70 8.18 -13.36 -18.32
N SER A 71 7.06 -12.81 -18.81
CA SER A 71 6.71 -11.41 -18.59
C SER A 71 6.48 -11.11 -17.11
N VAL A 72 5.72 -11.95 -16.41
CA VAL A 72 5.47 -11.80 -14.97
C VAL A 72 6.77 -11.88 -14.17
N PHE A 73 7.62 -12.86 -14.43
CA PHE A 73 8.87 -13.05 -13.71
C PHE A 73 9.92 -11.98 -14.04
N ASN A 74 10.01 -11.54 -15.29
CA ASN A 74 10.88 -10.40 -15.67
C ASN A 74 10.44 -9.11 -14.99
N TYR A 75 9.14 -8.90 -14.78
CA TYR A 75 8.65 -7.77 -13.99
C TYR A 75 9.05 -7.90 -12.51
N LEU A 76 8.77 -9.05 -11.89
CA LEU A 76 8.94 -9.27 -10.45
C LEU A 76 10.41 -9.36 -10.00
N PHE A 77 11.30 -9.85 -10.87
CA PHE A 77 12.74 -10.01 -10.57
C PHE A 77 13.60 -8.89 -11.14
N SER A 78 13.00 -7.85 -11.68
CA SER A 78 13.76 -6.69 -12.11
C SER A 78 14.40 -5.99 -10.92
N GLU A 79 15.66 -5.62 -11.07
CA GLU A 79 16.36 -4.75 -10.12
C GLU A 79 15.75 -3.35 -10.06
N SER A 80 14.95 -2.98 -11.06
CA SER A 80 14.19 -1.73 -11.09
C SER A 80 12.75 -1.95 -11.58
N ARG A 81 11.79 -1.61 -10.73
CA ARG A 81 10.36 -1.67 -11.03
C ARG A 81 9.95 -0.61 -12.03
N CYS A 82 10.61 0.55 -12.03
CA CYS A 82 10.36 1.60 -13.03
C CYS A 82 10.73 1.14 -14.45
N ILE A 83 11.82 0.38 -14.60
CA ILE A 83 12.30 -0.07 -15.91
C ILE A 83 11.51 -1.28 -16.41
N SER A 84 10.98 -2.12 -15.51
CA SER A 84 10.29 -3.34 -15.88
C SER A 84 8.82 -3.17 -16.27
N GLY A 85 8.30 -1.94 -16.31
CA GLY A 85 6.90 -1.64 -16.65
C GLY A 85 6.39 -2.31 -17.92
N ARG A 86 7.22 -2.41 -18.97
CA ARG A 86 6.85 -3.10 -20.21
C ARG A 86 6.46 -4.57 -20.00
N PHE A 87 7.14 -5.27 -19.09
CA PHE A 87 6.87 -6.68 -18.82
C PHE A 87 5.56 -6.85 -18.05
N LEU A 88 5.21 -5.88 -17.19
CA LEU A 88 3.90 -5.84 -16.57
C LEU A 88 2.79 -5.58 -17.60
N GLU A 89 3.02 -4.67 -18.55
CA GLU A 89 2.09 -4.41 -19.65
C GLU A 89 1.88 -5.66 -20.53
N ASP A 90 2.96 -6.36 -20.88
CA ASP A 90 2.89 -7.61 -21.63
C ASP A 90 2.09 -8.68 -20.87
N ALA A 91 2.35 -8.84 -19.57
CA ALA A 91 1.60 -9.76 -18.72
C ALA A 91 0.11 -9.38 -18.60
N LEU A 92 -0.21 -8.09 -18.46
CA LEU A 92 -1.59 -7.58 -18.43
C LEU A 92 -2.31 -7.79 -19.76
N ASN A 93 -1.61 -7.70 -20.90
CA ASN A 93 -2.20 -7.96 -22.20
C ASN A 93 -2.60 -9.44 -22.34
N SER A 94 -1.77 -10.36 -21.83
CA SER A 94 -2.09 -11.79 -21.81
C SER A 94 -3.18 -12.15 -20.80
N SER A 95 -3.18 -11.55 -19.61
CA SER A 95 -4.15 -11.83 -18.55
C SER A 95 -4.71 -10.55 -17.90
N PRO A 96 -5.62 -9.82 -18.59
CA PRO A 96 -6.06 -8.48 -18.19
C PRO A 96 -7.00 -8.44 -16.96
N LYS A 97 -7.31 -9.62 -16.39
CA LYS A 97 -8.20 -9.77 -15.23
C LYS A 97 -7.54 -10.57 -14.11
N ASP A 98 -6.23 -10.83 -14.17
CA ASP A 98 -5.54 -11.45 -13.04
C ASP A 98 -5.46 -10.47 -11.86
N PRO A 99 -6.04 -10.78 -10.69
CA PRO A 99 -6.08 -9.86 -9.54
C PRO A 99 -4.69 -9.40 -9.06
N PHE A 100 -3.69 -10.26 -9.16
CA PHE A 100 -2.33 -9.95 -8.74
C PHE A 100 -1.70 -8.93 -9.69
N LEU A 101 -1.82 -9.13 -11.01
CA LEU A 101 -1.33 -8.17 -11.99
C LEU A 101 -2.04 -6.83 -11.91
N ILE A 102 -3.34 -6.81 -11.64
CA ILE A 102 -4.08 -5.56 -11.40
C ILE A 102 -3.53 -4.83 -10.17
N GLY A 103 -3.22 -5.55 -9.09
CA GLY A 103 -2.59 -4.97 -7.90
C GLY A 103 -1.22 -4.35 -8.19
N GLU A 104 -0.35 -5.08 -8.90
CA GLU A 104 0.96 -4.60 -9.33
C GLU A 104 0.83 -3.39 -10.29
N ALA A 105 -0.16 -3.39 -11.17
CA ALA A 105 -0.43 -2.31 -12.12
C ALA A 105 -0.90 -1.02 -11.44
N ILE A 106 -1.80 -1.12 -10.46
CA ILE A 106 -2.23 0.04 -9.65
C ILE A 106 -1.01 0.71 -9.03
N GLU A 107 -0.16 -0.09 -8.41
CA GLU A 107 1.06 0.40 -7.77
C GLU A 107 2.02 1.03 -8.77
N PHE A 108 2.35 0.31 -9.85
CA PHE A 108 3.27 0.80 -10.88
C PHE A 108 2.80 2.12 -11.51
N TYR A 109 1.54 2.19 -11.95
CA TYR A 109 1.00 3.41 -12.57
C TYR A 109 0.83 4.54 -11.56
N GLY A 110 0.53 4.24 -10.30
CA GLY A 110 0.47 5.26 -9.24
C GLY A 110 1.84 5.84 -8.90
N MET A 111 2.86 4.99 -8.76
CA MET A 111 4.23 5.44 -8.48
C MET A 111 4.87 6.17 -9.66
N THR A 112 4.51 5.81 -10.90
CA THR A 112 5.01 6.47 -12.11
C THR A 112 4.12 7.61 -12.61
N GLU A 113 3.15 8.06 -11.80
CA GLU A 113 2.24 9.19 -12.08
C GLU A 113 1.48 9.05 -13.42
N GLN A 114 1.16 7.83 -13.83
CA GLN A 114 0.38 7.52 -15.03
C GLN A 114 -1.12 7.51 -14.73
N ASP A 115 -1.69 8.67 -14.45
CA ASP A 115 -3.07 8.84 -13.96
C ASP A 115 -4.15 8.14 -14.80
N ALA A 116 -4.04 8.18 -16.13
CA ALA A 116 -5.02 7.55 -17.02
C ALA A 116 -5.00 6.02 -16.89
N SER A 117 -3.80 5.44 -16.82
CA SER A 117 -3.61 3.99 -16.63
C SER A 117 -4.03 3.57 -15.22
N LEU A 118 -3.66 4.35 -14.20
CA LEU A 118 -4.10 4.13 -12.81
C LEU A 118 -5.62 4.14 -12.70
N LYS A 119 -6.29 5.13 -13.30
CA LYS A 119 -7.76 5.23 -13.30
C LYS A 119 -8.39 4.00 -13.96
N ARG A 120 -7.88 3.60 -15.13
CA ARG A 120 -8.35 2.39 -15.83
C ARG A 120 -8.20 1.13 -14.96
N MET A 121 -7.05 0.94 -14.32
CA MET A 121 -6.83 -0.22 -13.43
C MET A 121 -7.73 -0.15 -12.21
N SER A 122 -7.97 1.04 -11.66
CA SER A 122 -8.86 1.25 -10.52
C SER A 122 -10.31 0.88 -10.84
N GLU A 123 -10.79 1.18 -12.05
CA GLU A 123 -12.12 0.76 -12.51
C GLU A 123 -12.24 -0.75 -12.65
N ILE A 124 -11.19 -1.43 -13.12
CA ILE A 124 -11.15 -2.90 -13.21
C ILE A 124 -11.17 -3.51 -11.80
N ALA A 125 -10.32 -3.01 -10.90
CA ALA A 125 -10.25 -3.46 -9.52
C ALA A 125 -11.58 -3.32 -8.78
N SER A 126 -12.30 -2.21 -8.95
CA SER A 126 -13.64 -2.01 -8.39
C SER A 126 -14.64 -3.06 -8.89
N LYS A 127 -14.67 -3.34 -10.20
CA LYS A 127 -15.58 -4.35 -10.77
C LYS A 127 -15.29 -5.75 -10.24
N MET A 128 -14.04 -6.01 -9.89
CA MET A 128 -13.57 -7.27 -9.30
C MET A 128 -13.67 -7.30 -7.77
N LYS A 129 -14.13 -6.20 -7.13
CA LYS A 129 -14.16 -6.03 -5.67
C LYS A 129 -12.80 -6.24 -4.99
N LEU A 130 -11.72 -5.88 -5.68
CA LEU A 130 -10.38 -5.95 -5.08
C LEU A 130 -10.23 -4.84 -4.05
N LEU A 131 -9.64 -5.20 -2.89
CA LEU A 131 -9.31 -4.28 -1.81
C LEU A 131 -10.53 -3.52 -1.23
N GLU A 132 -11.75 -4.06 -1.39
CA GLU A 132 -12.97 -3.42 -0.83
C GLU A 132 -13.02 -3.47 0.70
N ARG A 133 -12.40 -4.48 1.33
CA ARG A 133 -12.37 -4.62 2.79
C ARG A 133 -11.80 -3.39 3.48
N ASP A 134 -10.81 -2.76 2.86
CA ASP A 134 -10.07 -1.66 3.45
C ASP A 134 -10.54 -0.29 2.91
N ALA A 135 -11.48 -0.31 1.96
CA ALA A 135 -11.88 0.87 1.21
C ALA A 135 -12.50 1.97 2.07
N SER A 136 -13.21 1.65 3.16
CA SER A 136 -13.85 2.66 3.99
C SER A 136 -12.84 3.63 4.61
N PHE A 137 -11.76 3.12 5.22
CA PHE A 137 -10.67 3.94 5.76
C PHE A 137 -9.96 4.75 4.66
N TYR A 138 -9.49 4.08 3.60
CA TYR A 138 -8.72 4.76 2.55
C TYR A 138 -9.56 5.73 1.73
N ASN A 139 -10.87 5.53 1.63
CA ASN A 139 -11.76 6.50 1.00
C ASN A 139 -11.80 7.80 1.80
N ILE A 140 -11.85 7.73 3.14
CA ILE A 140 -11.88 8.91 4.01
C ILE A 140 -10.51 9.61 3.97
N LEU A 141 -9.41 8.85 4.17
CA LEU A 141 -8.05 9.37 4.05
C LEU A 141 -7.83 10.02 2.69
N GLY A 142 -8.14 9.30 1.60
CA GLY A 142 -8.01 9.78 0.24
C GLY A 142 -8.76 11.08 -0.02
N SER A 143 -10.03 11.22 0.40
CA SER A 143 -10.77 12.49 0.25
C SER A 143 -10.22 13.64 1.04
N SER A 144 -9.47 13.36 2.11
CA SER A 144 -8.86 14.40 2.90
C SER A 144 -7.68 15.05 2.17
N LEU A 145 -7.05 14.35 1.23
CA LEU A 145 -5.82 14.77 0.57
C LEU A 145 -6.02 15.87 -0.49
N THR A 146 -5.00 16.72 -0.64
CA THR A 146 -4.95 17.79 -1.65
C THR A 146 -3.81 17.59 -2.65
N SER A 147 -3.78 18.41 -3.70
CA SER A 147 -2.69 18.45 -4.70
C SER A 147 -1.35 18.95 -4.20
N ARG A 148 -1.32 19.52 -2.99
CA ARG A 148 -0.07 19.89 -2.31
C ARG A 148 0.42 18.81 -1.36
N ASP A 149 -0.40 17.80 -1.10
CA ASP A 149 -0.10 16.74 -0.16
C ASP A 149 0.79 15.69 -0.85
N ILE A 150 1.82 15.27 -0.14
CA ILE A 150 2.69 14.15 -0.46
C ILE A 150 2.55 13.16 0.70
N ILE A 151 2.07 11.95 0.44
CA ILE A 151 1.87 10.94 1.48
C ILE A 151 2.84 9.78 1.32
N PHE A 152 3.56 9.49 2.40
CA PHE A 152 4.44 8.33 2.49
C PHE A 152 3.69 7.11 3.01
N THR A 153 3.77 6.01 2.27
CA THR A 153 3.09 4.74 2.57
C THR A 153 4.07 3.59 2.76
N ASN A 154 3.59 2.51 3.37
CA ASN A 154 4.39 1.30 3.62
C ASN A 154 3.76 0.04 3.04
N GLY A 155 4.49 -0.59 2.11
CA GLY A 155 4.05 -1.86 1.55
C GLY A 155 2.83 -1.74 0.63
N GLU A 156 2.41 -2.89 0.08
CA GLU A 156 1.31 -2.98 -0.88
C GLU A 156 -0.07 -2.78 -0.23
N SER A 157 -0.23 -3.25 1.01
CA SER A 157 -1.50 -3.20 1.76
C SER A 157 -1.91 -1.78 2.18
N ASP A 158 -0.97 -0.83 2.20
CA ASP A 158 -1.22 0.58 2.46
C ASP A 158 -1.32 1.37 1.15
N THR A 159 -0.36 1.13 0.25
CA THR A 159 -0.21 1.90 -0.98
C THR A 159 -1.35 1.65 -1.97
N ARG A 160 -1.72 0.39 -2.22
CA ARG A 160 -2.70 0.06 -3.28
C ARG A 160 -4.11 0.55 -2.93
N PRO A 161 -4.64 0.32 -1.72
CA PRO A 161 -5.96 0.85 -1.37
C PRO A 161 -6.02 2.38 -1.42
N LEU A 162 -4.95 3.07 -1.00
CA LEU A 162 -4.87 4.52 -1.09
C LEU A 162 -4.88 5.01 -2.54
N LEU A 163 -4.04 4.42 -3.40
CA LEU A 163 -4.00 4.74 -4.84
C LEU A 163 -5.36 4.53 -5.52
N LEU A 164 -6.08 3.47 -5.15
CA LEU A 164 -7.44 3.24 -5.62
C LEU A 164 -8.40 4.35 -5.17
N ALA A 165 -8.35 4.74 -3.90
CA ALA A 165 -9.21 5.77 -3.34
C ALA A 165 -9.01 7.12 -4.03
N ILE A 166 -7.76 7.54 -4.22
CA ILE A 166 -7.45 8.83 -4.88
C ILE A 166 -7.83 8.79 -6.36
N ALA A 167 -7.60 7.68 -7.07
CA ALA A 167 -7.90 7.57 -8.49
C ALA A 167 -9.41 7.60 -8.75
N ARG A 168 -10.21 6.92 -7.90
CA ARG A 168 -11.68 6.91 -7.99
C ARG A 168 -12.27 8.30 -7.77
N LYS A 169 -11.70 9.08 -6.84
CA LYS A 169 -12.13 10.44 -6.54
C LYS A 169 -11.46 11.50 -7.42
N ASN A 170 -10.59 11.10 -8.36
CA ASN A 170 -9.80 12.00 -9.20
C ASN A 170 -8.99 13.03 -8.39
N ILE A 171 -8.46 12.58 -7.25
CA ILE A 171 -7.65 13.40 -6.36
C ILE A 171 -6.23 13.36 -6.86
N LYS A 172 -5.74 14.53 -7.27
CA LYS A 172 -4.33 14.73 -7.61
C LYS A 172 -3.59 14.86 -6.29
N THR A 173 -2.83 13.85 -5.90
CA THR A 173 -1.94 13.86 -4.74
C THR A 173 -0.78 12.90 -5.04
N ARG A 174 0.37 13.12 -4.42
CA ARG A 174 1.54 12.26 -4.66
C ARG A 174 1.66 11.22 -3.55
N VAL A 175 1.74 9.96 -3.94
CA VAL A 175 1.99 8.85 -3.02
C VAL A 175 3.42 8.36 -3.22
N ILE A 176 4.18 8.23 -2.14
CA ILE A 176 5.55 7.71 -2.16
C ILE A 176 5.59 6.47 -1.27
N ARG A 177 5.85 5.31 -1.88
CA ARG A 177 6.03 4.06 -1.13
C ARG A 177 7.50 3.97 -0.66
N ILE A 178 7.72 3.81 0.65
CA ILE A 178 9.07 3.94 1.22
C ILE A 178 10.07 2.90 0.67
N ASP A 179 9.66 1.64 0.52
CA ASP A 179 10.55 0.59 0.02
C ASP A 179 10.94 0.78 -1.45
N TRP A 180 10.12 1.48 -2.25
CA TRP A 180 10.48 1.86 -3.63
C TRP A 180 11.63 2.86 -3.69
N LEU A 181 11.93 3.59 -2.61
CA LEU A 181 13.08 4.50 -2.57
C LEU A 181 14.42 3.78 -2.74
N THR A 182 14.45 2.45 -2.54
CA THR A 182 15.63 1.60 -2.82
C THR A 182 15.88 1.42 -4.32
N ASP A 183 14.86 1.60 -5.16
CA ASP A 183 15.00 1.60 -6.62
C ASP A 183 15.57 2.96 -7.09
N ARG A 184 16.80 2.94 -7.60
CA ARG A 184 17.49 4.14 -8.06
C ARG A 184 16.76 4.86 -9.20
N ALA A 185 16.08 4.12 -10.07
CA ALA A 185 15.35 4.73 -11.18
C ALA A 185 14.13 5.49 -10.65
N TYR A 186 13.39 4.90 -9.71
CA TYR A 186 12.27 5.57 -9.04
C TYR A 186 12.72 6.79 -8.24
N TYR A 187 13.77 6.64 -7.44
CA TYR A 187 14.36 7.74 -6.69
C TYR A 187 14.75 8.91 -7.61
N LYS A 188 15.34 8.62 -8.78
CA LYS A 188 15.69 9.63 -9.77
C LYS A 188 14.44 10.29 -10.38
N SER A 189 13.39 9.52 -10.70
CA SER A 189 12.16 10.08 -11.27
C SER A 189 11.44 11.03 -10.31
N LEU A 190 11.58 10.85 -8.99
CA LEU A 190 11.06 11.82 -8.01
C LEU A 190 11.71 13.20 -8.17
N GLY A 191 13.00 13.26 -8.49
CA GLY A 191 13.69 14.53 -8.78
C GLY A 191 13.19 15.20 -10.07
N GLU A 192 12.84 14.40 -11.07
CA GLU A 192 12.31 14.87 -12.35
C GLU A 192 10.88 15.41 -12.23
N SER A 193 10.14 15.01 -11.19
CA SER A 193 8.76 15.45 -10.92
C SER A 193 8.65 16.76 -10.11
N GLY A 194 9.77 17.46 -9.95
CA GLY A 194 9.87 18.78 -9.31
C GLY A 194 10.08 18.73 -7.79
N LEU A 195 10.30 17.55 -7.21
CA LEU A 195 10.67 17.40 -5.80
C LEU A 195 12.17 17.50 -5.63
N VAL A 196 12.60 18.04 -4.49
CA VAL A 196 14.01 18.02 -4.10
C VAL A 196 14.23 16.75 -3.27
N THR A 197 14.95 15.78 -3.84
CA THR A 197 15.24 14.52 -3.16
C THR A 197 16.53 14.63 -2.33
N PRO A 198 16.52 14.26 -1.04
CA PRO A 198 17.73 14.23 -0.22
C PRO A 198 18.62 13.07 -0.65
N SER A 199 19.93 13.17 -0.40
CA SER A 199 20.87 12.08 -0.69
C SER A 199 20.41 10.75 -0.08
N PHE A 200 20.70 9.65 -0.77
CA PHE A 200 20.27 8.32 -0.32
C PHE A 200 20.74 8.04 1.12
N SER A 201 19.78 7.80 2.01
CA SER A 201 20.00 7.59 3.45
C SER A 201 19.02 6.54 3.99
N LYS A 202 19.11 6.21 5.28
CA LYS A 202 18.07 5.40 5.95
C LYS A 202 16.69 6.08 5.81
N PRO A 203 15.57 5.32 5.76
CA PRO A 203 14.24 5.86 5.53
C PRO A 203 13.80 6.99 6.49
N SER A 204 14.08 6.86 7.79
CA SER A 204 13.73 7.89 8.79
C SER A 204 14.48 9.21 8.57
N GLN A 205 15.77 9.12 8.22
CA GLN A 205 16.58 10.29 7.86
C GLN A 205 16.10 10.89 6.53
N PHE A 206 15.78 10.03 5.55
CA PHE A 206 15.26 10.46 4.26
C PHE A 206 13.99 11.29 4.44
N LEU A 207 13.03 10.83 5.24
CA LEU A 207 11.78 11.56 5.50
C LEU A 207 12.06 12.93 6.12
N SER A 208 12.94 13.00 7.12
CA SER A 208 13.29 14.26 7.78
C SER A 208 13.91 15.26 6.81
N ASP A 209 14.86 14.81 5.98
CA ASP A 209 15.54 15.66 5.01
C ASP A 209 14.62 16.05 3.85
N PHE A 210 13.78 15.12 3.40
CA PHE A 210 12.80 15.37 2.34
C PHE A 210 11.84 16.50 2.75
N ILE A 211 11.36 16.50 4.00
CA ILE A 211 10.49 17.55 4.52
C ILE A 211 11.20 18.90 4.56
N ALA A 212 12.45 18.93 5.02
CA ALA A 212 13.24 20.15 5.06
C ALA A 212 13.51 20.74 3.67
N LEU A 213 13.67 19.87 2.66
CA LEU A 213 13.97 20.27 1.28
C LEU A 213 12.72 20.64 0.47
N ASN A 214 11.51 20.25 0.91
CA ASN A 214 10.25 20.52 0.23
C ASN A 214 9.28 21.33 1.12
N PRO A 215 9.66 22.53 1.60
CA PRO A 215 8.88 23.29 2.60
C PRO A 215 7.52 23.80 2.10
N ASN A 216 7.28 23.78 0.78
CA ASN A 216 6.01 24.20 0.18
C ASN A 216 5.01 23.04 0.01
N SER A 217 5.39 21.82 0.39
CA SER A 217 4.55 20.63 0.32
C SER A 217 4.08 20.23 1.71
N THR A 218 2.82 19.76 1.79
CA THR A 218 2.33 19.11 3.01
C THR A 218 2.78 17.66 2.96
N VAL A 219 3.78 17.30 3.76
CA VAL A 219 4.25 15.92 3.81
C VAL A 219 3.55 15.16 4.92
N LEU A 220 2.80 14.14 4.52
CA LEU A 220 2.04 13.25 5.36
C LEU A 220 2.71 11.88 5.42
N ILE A 221 2.52 11.21 6.53
CA ILE A 221 3.09 9.91 6.84
C ILE A 221 1.95 8.98 7.24
N SER A 222 1.79 7.86 6.55
CA SER A 222 0.80 6.84 6.94
C SER A 222 1.13 6.28 8.32
N SER A 223 0.11 6.03 9.14
CA SER A 223 0.27 5.41 10.47
C SER A 223 0.72 3.95 10.41
N THR A 224 0.74 3.35 9.21
CA THR A 224 1.16 1.96 8.96
C THR A 224 2.64 1.84 8.58
N LEU A 225 3.40 2.95 8.63
CA LEU A 225 4.85 2.90 8.45
C LEU A 225 5.51 1.95 9.46
N ASP A 226 6.68 1.45 9.07
CA ASP A 226 7.50 0.59 9.91
C ASP A 226 7.75 1.24 11.29
N LYS A 227 7.67 0.41 12.33
CA LYS A 227 7.77 0.84 13.72
C LYS A 227 9.09 1.54 14.01
N GLU A 228 10.21 1.08 13.44
CA GLU A 228 11.52 1.71 13.62
C GLU A 228 11.52 3.13 13.03
N ILE A 229 10.89 3.32 11.87
CA ILE A 229 10.75 4.64 11.25
C ILE A 229 9.95 5.57 12.16
N ILE A 230 8.77 5.13 12.61
CA ILE A 230 7.91 5.91 13.50
C ILE A 230 8.61 6.23 14.82
N GLN A 231 9.28 5.27 15.45
CA GLN A 231 9.99 5.47 16.72
C GLN A 231 11.12 6.50 16.60
N ASN A 232 11.87 6.48 15.50
CA ASN A 232 12.94 7.45 15.23
C ASN A 232 12.39 8.87 14.99
N LEU A 233 11.13 9.00 14.56
CA LEU A 233 10.46 10.26 14.30
C LEU A 233 9.57 10.74 15.46
N ASN A 234 9.26 9.87 16.42
CA ASN A 234 8.11 10.00 17.34
C ASN A 234 8.02 11.34 18.08
N SER A 235 9.16 11.91 18.51
CA SER A 235 9.17 13.23 19.19
C SER A 235 8.73 14.41 18.32
N LYS A 236 8.48 14.20 17.03
CA LYS A 236 8.14 15.21 16.03
C LYS A 236 6.86 14.88 15.26
N LEU A 237 6.20 13.76 15.53
CA LEU A 237 5.00 13.35 14.80
C LEU A 237 3.75 13.94 15.45
N TYR A 238 2.95 14.64 14.65
CA TYR A 238 1.66 15.22 15.04
C TYR A 238 0.55 14.61 14.18
N PRO A 239 -0.61 14.26 14.76
CA PRO A 239 -1.76 13.83 13.97
C PRO A 239 -2.23 14.95 13.03
N ASP A 240 -2.42 14.61 11.76
CA ASP A 240 -2.99 15.46 10.71
C ASP A 240 -4.06 14.65 9.98
N ARG A 241 -5.33 14.88 10.35
CA ARG A 241 -6.49 14.12 9.85
C ARG A 241 -6.28 12.62 10.14
N LEU A 242 -6.21 11.76 9.12
CA LEU A 242 -5.97 10.32 9.26
C LEU A 242 -4.51 9.91 8.96
N ALA A 243 -3.59 10.87 8.97
CA ALA A 243 -2.16 10.65 8.77
C ALA A 243 -1.35 11.34 9.88
N LEU A 244 -0.02 11.27 9.77
CA LEU A 244 0.92 11.93 10.66
C LEU A 244 1.71 12.99 9.88
N SER A 245 2.09 14.07 10.54
CA SER A 245 2.91 15.16 10.00
C SER A 245 4.11 15.42 10.90
N LEU A 246 5.23 15.86 10.35
CA LEU A 246 6.35 16.40 11.16
C LEU A 246 6.17 17.87 11.54
N VAL A 247 5.11 18.50 11.04
CA VAL A 247 4.74 19.88 11.36
C VAL A 247 3.56 19.84 12.31
N SER A 248 3.62 20.62 13.38
CA SER A 248 2.54 20.70 14.36
C SER A 248 1.27 21.24 13.71
N ILE A 249 0.18 20.50 13.89
CA ILE A 249 -1.16 20.86 13.42
C ILE A 249 -2.00 21.24 14.63
N PRO A 250 -2.74 22.36 14.61
CA PRO A 250 -3.67 22.68 15.68
C PRO A 250 -4.75 21.61 15.80
N SER A 251 -5.01 21.10 17.01
CA SER A 251 -6.03 20.06 17.24
C SER A 251 -7.45 20.47 16.80
N ARG A 252 -7.70 21.78 16.65
CA ARG A 252 -8.95 22.28 16.06
C ARG A 252 -9.15 21.82 14.62
N VAL A 253 -8.09 21.75 13.81
CA VAL A 253 -8.15 21.24 12.42
C VAL A 253 -8.60 19.78 12.41
N ASN A 254 -8.09 19.00 13.36
CA ASN A 254 -8.46 17.59 13.54
C ASN A 254 -9.91 17.42 14.00
N LEU A 255 -10.39 18.28 14.91
CA LEU A 255 -11.80 18.31 15.30
C LEU A 255 -12.70 18.64 14.11
N ASP A 256 -12.40 19.71 13.36
CA ASP A 256 -13.21 20.12 12.21
C ASP A 256 -13.25 18.99 11.16
N PHE A 257 -12.12 18.33 10.90
CA PHE A 257 -12.07 17.16 10.01
C PHE A 257 -12.92 15.98 10.53
N PHE A 258 -12.86 15.68 11.83
CA PHE A 258 -13.64 14.62 12.45
C PHE A 258 -15.13 14.90 12.30
N GLU A 259 -15.59 16.11 12.60
CA GLU A 259 -17.01 16.49 12.48
C GLU A 259 -17.52 16.44 11.04
N GLU A 260 -16.72 16.90 10.07
CA GLU A 260 -17.06 16.81 8.64
C GLU A 260 -17.20 15.35 8.15
N ASN A 261 -16.49 14.41 8.77
CA ASN A 261 -16.42 13.01 8.34
C ASN A 261 -17.04 12.05 9.36
N ARG A 262 -17.73 12.57 10.37
CA ARG A 262 -18.17 11.84 11.57
C ARG A 262 -18.90 10.55 11.25
N GLU A 263 -19.98 10.65 10.48
CA GLU A 263 -20.80 9.49 10.10
C GLU A 263 -20.00 8.43 9.33
N ASN A 264 -19.12 8.87 8.42
CA ASN A 264 -18.28 7.94 7.65
C ASN A 264 -17.23 7.26 8.55
N ILE A 265 -16.64 7.99 9.50
CA ILE A 265 -15.69 7.45 10.47
C ILE A 265 -16.37 6.43 11.38
N LEU A 266 -17.55 6.77 11.93
CA LEU A 266 -18.33 5.87 12.77
C LEU A 266 -18.68 4.58 12.03
N GLN A 267 -19.24 4.72 10.82
CA GLN A 267 -19.56 3.58 9.96
C GLN A 267 -18.31 2.73 9.65
N SER A 268 -17.18 3.35 9.32
CA SER A 268 -15.93 2.64 9.05
C SER A 268 -15.44 1.88 10.28
N ILE A 269 -15.54 2.45 11.49
CA ILE A 269 -15.22 1.77 12.77
C ILE A 269 -16.21 0.65 13.09
N ASP A 270 -17.41 0.61 12.51
CA ASP A 270 -18.29 -0.55 12.65
C ASP A 270 -17.96 -1.64 11.62
N GLU A 271 -17.79 -1.27 10.36
CA GLU A 271 -17.47 -2.19 9.25
C GLU A 271 -16.12 -2.88 9.43
N LEU A 272 -15.14 -2.18 10.02
CA LEU A 272 -13.81 -2.69 10.26
C LEU A 272 -13.70 -3.42 11.61
N SER A 273 -14.81 -3.75 12.29
CA SER A 273 -14.75 -4.44 13.59
C SER A 273 -13.95 -5.73 13.42
N GLU A 274 -12.87 -5.90 14.21
CA GLU A 274 -11.83 -6.96 14.07
C GLU A 274 -10.73 -6.73 13.01
N ASN A 275 -10.68 -5.56 12.36
CA ASN A 275 -9.60 -5.16 11.46
C ASN A 275 -8.65 -4.18 12.18
N ALA A 276 -7.35 -4.47 12.14
CA ALA A 276 -6.29 -3.63 12.68
C ALA A 276 -6.27 -2.22 12.07
N LEU A 277 -6.84 -2.01 10.88
CA LEU A 277 -6.96 -0.69 10.26
C LEU A 277 -7.74 0.31 11.12
N GLN A 278 -8.60 -0.14 12.04
CA GLN A 278 -9.27 0.77 12.98
C GLN A 278 -8.29 1.54 13.87
N LEU A 279 -7.13 0.94 14.15
CA LEU A 279 -6.08 1.56 14.96
C LEU A 279 -5.56 2.85 14.30
N ASN A 280 -5.71 3.00 12.98
CA ASN A 280 -5.30 4.21 12.26
C ASN A 280 -6.18 5.44 12.58
N TYR A 281 -7.35 5.25 13.21
CA TYR A 281 -8.15 6.38 13.73
C TYR A 281 -7.66 6.88 15.09
N LEU A 282 -6.88 6.10 15.83
CA LEU A 282 -6.46 6.47 17.19
C LEU A 282 -5.67 7.78 17.26
N PRO A 283 -4.70 8.07 16.38
CA PRO A 283 -3.96 9.33 16.45
C PRO A 283 -4.87 10.57 16.40
N LEU A 284 -5.86 10.56 15.50
CA LEU A 284 -6.86 11.62 15.36
C LEU A 284 -7.69 11.78 16.63
N LEU A 285 -8.29 10.68 17.10
CA LEU A 285 -9.22 10.71 18.23
C LEU A 285 -8.52 11.08 19.54
N LEU A 286 -7.28 10.59 19.75
CA LEU A 286 -6.47 10.92 20.93
C LEU A 286 -6.02 12.38 20.92
N ASP A 287 -5.67 12.93 19.76
CA ASP A 287 -5.33 14.36 19.65
C ASP A 287 -6.51 15.23 20.08
N ILE A 288 -7.71 14.97 19.55
CA ILE A 288 -8.92 15.74 19.90
C ILE A 288 -9.25 15.58 21.39
N HIS A 289 -9.22 14.35 21.92
CA HIS A 289 -9.54 14.08 23.32
C HIS A 289 -8.54 14.76 24.29
N ASN A 290 -7.24 14.56 24.07
CA ASN A 290 -6.20 14.96 25.02
C ASN A 290 -5.90 16.46 24.96
N ASN A 291 -6.00 17.08 23.79
CA ASN A 291 -5.78 18.52 23.65
C ASN A 291 -7.05 19.35 23.84
N SER A 292 -8.25 18.72 23.82
CA SER A 292 -9.54 19.35 24.13
C SER A 292 -9.71 20.73 23.46
N PRO A 293 -9.68 20.81 22.13
CA PRO A 293 -9.72 22.08 21.40
C PRO A 293 -10.99 22.88 21.75
N GLU A 294 -10.88 24.22 21.68
CA GLU A 294 -12.02 25.11 21.95
C GLU A 294 -13.26 24.71 21.12
N GLY A 295 -14.41 24.65 21.79
CA GLY A 295 -15.68 24.27 21.18
C GLY A 295 -16.06 22.79 21.33
N LEU A 296 -15.16 21.93 21.80
CA LEU A 296 -15.48 20.55 22.15
C LEU A 296 -16.29 20.51 23.46
N ASP A 297 -17.53 20.02 23.40
CA ASP A 297 -18.36 19.87 24.59
C ASP A 297 -18.11 18.55 25.35
N SER A 298 -18.66 18.46 26.57
CA SER A 298 -18.46 17.29 27.43
C SER A 298 -19.05 15.99 26.84
N GLN A 299 -20.12 16.10 26.04
CA GLN A 299 -20.77 14.94 25.42
C GLN A 299 -19.94 14.44 24.24
N GLU A 300 -19.47 15.34 23.38
CA GLU A 300 -18.58 15.03 22.26
C GLU A 300 -17.28 14.41 22.75
N LYS A 301 -16.68 14.98 23.81
CA LYS A 301 -15.48 14.40 24.43
C LYS A 301 -15.71 12.98 24.96
N GLN A 302 -16.86 12.73 25.57
CA GLN A 302 -17.23 11.40 26.06
C GLN A 302 -17.42 10.41 24.90
N GLU A 303 -18.03 10.83 23.79
CA GLU A 303 -18.19 9.98 22.61
C GLU A 303 -16.84 9.61 21.99
N ILE A 304 -15.92 10.57 21.86
CA ILE A 304 -14.56 10.30 21.38
C ILE A 304 -13.86 9.29 22.30
N ARG A 305 -14.01 9.43 23.63
CA ARG A 305 -13.49 8.45 24.60
C ARG A 305 -14.07 7.05 24.35
N GLU A 306 -15.37 6.96 24.13
CA GLU A 306 -16.06 5.70 23.84
C GLU A 306 -15.58 5.05 22.53
N LEU A 307 -15.33 5.86 21.50
CA LEU A 307 -14.75 5.39 20.23
C LEU A 307 -13.34 4.84 20.41
N VAL A 308 -12.47 5.56 21.14
CA VAL A 308 -11.12 5.07 21.47
C VAL A 308 -11.20 3.74 22.23
N MET A 309 -12.07 3.65 23.24
CA MET A 309 -12.27 2.40 23.99
C MET A 309 -12.77 1.26 23.10
N LYS A 310 -13.71 1.54 22.19
CA LYS A 310 -14.25 0.55 21.24
C LYS A 310 -13.15 0.02 20.32
N ILE A 311 -12.33 0.90 19.73
CA ILE A 311 -11.21 0.50 18.86
C ILE A 311 -10.21 -0.37 19.62
N LEU A 312 -9.79 0.05 20.83
CA LEU A 312 -8.84 -0.71 21.65
C LEU A 312 -9.39 -2.08 22.03
N LYS A 313 -10.67 -2.17 22.41
CA LYS A 313 -11.35 -3.43 22.73
C LYS A 313 -11.44 -4.37 21.54
N ASN A 314 -11.84 -3.87 20.37
CA ASN A 314 -11.90 -4.65 19.13
C ASN A 314 -10.55 -5.27 18.74
N ASN A 315 -9.44 -4.71 19.23
CA ASN A 315 -8.08 -5.15 18.92
C ASN A 315 -7.38 -5.83 20.13
N GLY A 316 -8.08 -6.11 21.24
CA GLY A 316 -7.50 -6.75 22.43
C GLY A 316 -6.44 -5.92 23.16
N LEU A 317 -6.55 -4.58 23.06
CA LEU A 317 -5.61 -3.60 23.62
C LEU A 317 -6.21 -2.82 24.80
N GLU A 318 -7.19 -3.39 25.51
CA GLU A 318 -7.93 -2.70 26.60
C GLU A 318 -7.02 -2.26 27.74
N LYS A 319 -5.89 -2.96 27.94
CA LYS A 319 -4.89 -2.61 28.96
C LYS A 319 -4.21 -1.25 28.71
N LEU A 320 -4.31 -0.71 27.50
CA LEU A 320 -3.72 0.59 27.14
C LEU A 320 -4.65 1.78 27.44
N ILE A 321 -5.93 1.54 27.78
CA ILE A 321 -6.95 2.59 27.97
C ILE A 321 -6.48 3.64 29.01
N SER A 322 -6.06 3.19 30.19
CA SER A 322 -5.65 4.09 31.28
C SER A 322 -4.37 4.88 30.98
N ASN A 323 -3.55 4.42 30.03
CA ASN A 323 -2.32 5.12 29.66
C ASN A 323 -2.56 6.19 28.58
N LEU A 324 -3.66 6.06 27.83
CA LEU A 324 -3.93 6.89 26.66
C LEU A 324 -5.02 7.96 26.90
N LEU A 325 -5.90 7.73 27.87
CA LEU A 325 -7.10 8.54 28.11
C LEU A 325 -7.17 9.18 29.51
N ASP A 326 -6.22 8.90 30.39
CA ASP A 326 -6.10 9.48 31.73
C ASP A 326 -4.78 10.27 31.85
#